data_AF-A0A511V0G2-F1
#
_entry.id   AF-A0A511V0G2-F1
#
_cell.length_a   1.000
_cell.length_b   1.000
_cell.length_c   1.000
_cell.angle_alpha   90.00
_cell.angle_beta   90.00
_cell.angle_gamma   90.00
#
_symmetry.space_group_name_H-M   'P 1'
#
loop_
_entity.id
_entity.type
_entity.pdbx_description
1 polymer ?
#
loop_
_entity_poly.entity_id
_entity_poly.type
_entity_poly.pdbx_seq_one_letter_code
_entity_poly.pdbx_strand_id
1 'polypeptide(L)' 'MAQLTLPYDPTPSQEDIHVTRRLVESGKIVGIELLDHLIIGDRKFVSLKEKGYL' A
#
# COMPACT_ATOMS: atom_id res chain seq x y z
N MET A 1 25.35 -12.69 -6.62
CA MET A 1 24.42 -11.68 -6.08
C MET A 1 23.01 -12.06 -6.50
N ALA A 2 22.40 -13.06 -5.87
CA ALA A 2 21.03 -13.46 -6.17
C ALA A 2 20.10 -12.51 -5.40
N GLN A 3 19.19 -11.82 -6.09
CA GLN A 3 18.03 -11.20 -5.45
C GLN A 3 17.19 -12.31 -4.82
N LEU A 4 17.40 -12.57 -3.52
CA LEU A 4 16.45 -13.31 -2.70
C LEU A 4 15.29 -12.37 -2.39
N THR A 5 14.29 -12.33 -3.27
CA THR A 5 12.95 -11.90 -2.87
C THR A 5 12.49 -12.92 -1.84
N LEU A 6 12.54 -12.54 -0.56
CA LEU A 6 11.90 -13.32 0.50
C LEU A 6 10.41 -13.46 0.12
N PRO A 7 9.77 -14.63 0.32
CA PRO A 7 8.37 -14.88 -0.06
C PRO A 7 7.33 -13.94 0.59
N TYR A 8 7.78 -12.96 1.39
CA TYR A 8 6.98 -12.02 2.16
C TYR A 8 7.47 -10.57 2.02
N ASP A 9 8.01 -10.19 0.86
CA ASP A 9 8.37 -8.79 0.57
C ASP A 9 7.10 -7.92 0.51
N PRO A 10 6.92 -6.94 1.43
CA PRO A 10 5.74 -6.07 1.46
C PRO A 10 5.82 -4.93 0.43
N THR A 11 6.68 -5.02 -0.58
CA THR A 11 6.78 -4.02 -1.64
C THR A 11 5.46 -3.94 -2.43
N PRO A 12 4.83 -2.76 -2.55
CA PRO A 12 3.55 -2.62 -3.23
C PRO A 12 3.66 -2.95 -4.72
N SER A 13 2.68 -3.67 -5.24
CA SER A 13 2.48 -3.80 -6.68
C SER A 13 1.82 -2.54 -7.27
N GLN A 14 1.82 -2.44 -8.60
CA GLN A 14 1.09 -1.36 -9.29
C GLN A 14 -0.43 -1.47 -9.07
N GLU A 15 -0.95 -2.69 -8.90
CA GLU A 15 -2.36 -2.91 -8.64
C GLU A 15 -2.75 -2.40 -7.24
N ASP A 16 -1.91 -2.64 -6.22
CA ASP A 16 -2.13 -2.11 -4.87
C ASP A 16 -2.21 -0.58 -4.87
N ILE A 17 -1.30 0.08 -5.60
CA ILE A 17 -1.30 1.54 -5.75
C ILE A 17 -2.58 2.02 -6.44
N HIS A 18 -3.01 1.34 -7.52
CA HIS A 18 -4.19 1.71 -8.26
C HIS A 18 -5.47 1.56 -7.42
N VAL A 19 -5.60 0.45 -6.70
CA VAL A 19 -6.71 0.20 -5.77
C VAL A 19 -6.73 1.27 -4.68
N THR A 20 -5.57 1.57 -4.09
CA THR A 20 -5.44 2.60 -3.05
C THR A 20 -5.94 3.96 -3.54
N ARG A 21 -5.53 4.40 -4.72
CA ARG A 21 -6.00 5.67 -5.31
C ARG A 21 -7.52 5.69 -5.50
N ARG A 22 -8.11 4.60 -6.00
CA ARG A 22 -9.57 4.49 -6.15
C ARG A 22 -10.31 4.55 -4.81
N LEU A 23 -9.75 3.95 -3.77
CA LEU A 23 -10.31 4.02 -2.42
C LEU A 23 -10.21 5.44 -1.84
N VAL A 24 -9.11 6.14 -2.04
CA VAL A 24 -8.96 7.55 -1.65
C VAL A 24 -10.05 8.42 -2.30
N GLU A 25 -10.24 8.30 -3.62
CA GLU A 25 -11.28 9.06 -4.31
C GLU A 25 -12.70 8.68 -3.86
N SER A 26 -12.94 7.39 -3.63
CA SER A 26 -14.24 6.92 -3.12
C SER A 26 -14.51 7.44 -1.71
N GLY A 27 -13.49 7.45 -0.85
CA GLY A 27 -13.57 7.98 0.52
C GLY A 27 -13.92 9.47 0.54
N LYS A 28 -13.34 10.27 -0.36
CA LYS A 28 -13.69 11.69 -0.53
C LYS A 28 -15.17 11.89 -0.86
N ILE A 29 -15.76 11.03 -1.69
CA ILE A 29 -17.18 11.11 -2.07
C ILE A 29 -18.09 10.75 -0.88
N VAL A 30 -17.73 9.70 -0.13
CA VAL A 30 -18.52 9.23 1.02
C VAL A 30 -18.33 10.10 2.27
N GLY A 31 -17.27 10.92 2.30
CA GLY A 31 -16.89 11.73 3.46
C GLY A 31 -16.12 10.93 4.52
N ILE A 32 -15.43 9.85 4.11
CA ILE A 32 -14.61 9.01 4.97
C ILE A 32 -13.16 9.06 4.46
N GLU A 33 -12.25 9.58 5.28
CA GLU A 33 -10.84 9.68 4.93
C GLU A 33 -10.11 8.34 5.07
N LEU A 34 -9.32 7.96 4.04
CA LEU A 34 -8.39 6.84 4.15
C LEU A 34 -7.12 7.30 4.87
N LEU A 35 -6.94 6.84 6.11
CA LEU A 35 -5.81 7.26 6.93
C LEU A 35 -4.46 6.70 6.44
N ASP A 36 -4.45 5.43 6.06
CA ASP A 36 -3.29 4.73 5.49
C ASP A 36 -3.71 3.41 4.84
N HIS A 37 -2.85 2.86 3.96
CA HIS A 37 -2.92 1.50 3.46
C HIS A 37 -1.60 0.80 3.81
N LEU A 38 -1.67 -0.22 4.67
CA LEU A 38 -0.52 -0.98 5.15
C LEU A 38 -0.43 -2.33 4.43
N ILE A 39 0.69 -2.61 3.78
CA ILE A 39 1.02 -3.95 3.25
C ILE A 39 1.89 -4.65 4.28
N ILE A 40 1.45 -5.81 4.76
CA ILE A 40 2.13 -6.57 5.83
C ILE A 40 2.84 -7.79 5.24
N GLY A 41 4.12 -7.95 5.59
CA GLY A 41 4.94 -9.13 5.30
C GLY A 41 5.48 -9.78 6.58
N ASP A 42 6.48 -10.66 6.47
CA ASP A 42 7.08 -11.30 7.65
C ASP A 42 7.84 -10.26 8.49
N ARG A 43 7.28 -9.95 9.67
CA ARG A 43 7.82 -8.99 10.65
C ARG A 43 8.16 -7.61 10.06
N LYS A 44 7.54 -7.26 8.94
CA LYS A 44 7.74 -6.00 8.21
C LYS A 44 6.41 -5.50 7.68
N PHE A 45 6.33 -4.20 7.48
CA PHE A 45 5.21 -3.58 6.79
C PHE A 45 5.69 -2.40 5.95
N VAL A 46 4.86 -2.00 4.99
CA VAL A 46 5.02 -0.77 4.21
C VAL A 46 3.75 0.05 4.34
N SER A 47 3.90 1.30 4.80
CA SER A 47 2.86 2.32 4.70
C SER A 47 2.90 2.96 3.32
N LEU A 48 1.78 2.89 2.61
CA LEU A 48 1.64 3.54 1.31
C LEU A 48 1.58 5.06 1.49
N LYS A 49 1.11 5.57 2.63
CA LYS A 49 1.14 6.99 2.97
C LYS A 49 2.56 7.51 3.18
N GLU A 50 3.38 6.82 3.97
CA GLU A 50 4.78 7.20 4.19
C GLU A 50 5.62 7.14 2.91
N LYS A 51 5.24 6.25 1.98
CA LYS A 51 5.87 6.13 0.65
C LYS A 51 5.37 7.17 -0.36
N GLY A 52 4.35 7.96 -0.05
CA GLY A 52 3.79 8.99 -0.94
C GLY A 52 2.86 8.46 -2.03
N TYR A 53 2.24 7.28 -1.82
CA TYR A 53 1.24 6.72 -2.73
C TYR A 53 -0.21 7.12 -2.41
N LEU A 54 -0.46 7.59 -1.18
CA LEU A 54 -1.71 8.27 -0.78
C LEU A 54 -1.59 9.78 -0.96
#